data_AF-A0A2E1KR25-F1
#
_entry.id   AF-A0A2E1KR25-F1
#
_cell.length_a   1.000
_cell.length_b   1.000
_cell.length_c   1.000
_cell.angle_alpha   90.00
_cell.angle_beta   90.00
_cell.angle_gamma   90.00
#
_symmetry.space_group_name_H-M   'P 1'
#
loop_
_entity.id
_entity.type
_entity.pdbx_description
1 polymer ?
#
loop_
_entity_poly.entity_id
_entity_poly.type
_entity_poly.pdbx_seq_one_letter_code
_entity_poly.pdbx_strand_id
1 'polypeptide(L)'
;MNTRSSSNASLSSASTNDGPTKLARRAFLATAATAAAAASTLGQDAAATRPFRRSYGPDAPPVRYPEPDVVVLDPRFKPYKLGNSPILRLYHSKQMLWAEGPAWNGVGRYLLWSDIPNNVQLRWLEDDGHVSVFRNPSGNSNGNTFDFQGRQISCQHLTRKVVRYEYDGTVTELASQFGGKSLNAPNDAIVHPNGDIWFTDPGYGGL
;
A
#
# COMPACT_ATOMS: atom_id res chain seq x y z
N MET A 1 -84.68 36.27 -58.33
CA MET A 1 -84.91 34.93 -58.93
C MET A 1 -84.48 33.91 -57.88
N ASN A 2 -85.45 33.30 -57.19
CA ASN A 2 -85.91 31.91 -57.40
C ASN A 2 -84.77 30.88 -57.25
N THR A 3 -84.82 29.84 -56.42
CA THR A 3 -85.95 29.17 -55.74
C THR A 3 -85.42 28.21 -54.66
N ARG A 4 -86.34 27.79 -53.80
CA ARG A 4 -86.29 27.01 -52.56
C ARG A 4 -85.83 25.54 -52.66
N SER A 5 -85.70 24.96 -51.46
CA SER A 5 -86.15 23.61 -51.01
C SER A 5 -84.99 22.62 -50.81
N SER A 6 -84.89 21.78 -49.77
CA SER A 6 -85.83 21.24 -48.76
C SER A 6 -84.98 20.58 -47.65
N SER A 7 -85.18 20.85 -46.36
CA SER A 7 -85.95 20.07 -45.35
C SER A 7 -85.40 18.69 -44.90
N ASN A 8 -84.86 18.69 -43.68
CA ASN A 8 -85.24 17.93 -42.46
C ASN A 8 -85.12 16.39 -42.29
N ALA A 9 -84.79 16.10 -41.01
CA ALA A 9 -84.96 14.90 -40.17
C ALA A 9 -83.79 13.88 -40.19
N SER A 10 -83.30 13.32 -39.07
CA SER A 10 -83.92 13.11 -37.77
C SER A 10 -82.92 13.05 -36.59
N LEU A 11 -83.47 13.37 -35.42
CA LEU A 11 -82.96 13.36 -34.04
C LEU A 11 -82.25 12.06 -33.57
N SER A 12 -81.34 12.19 -32.59
CA SER A 12 -81.47 11.53 -31.27
C SER A 12 -80.41 12.00 -30.25
N SER A 13 -80.89 12.60 -29.15
CA SER A 13 -80.40 12.56 -27.74
C SER A 13 -78.89 12.41 -27.45
N ALA A 14 -78.24 13.41 -26.87
CA ALA A 14 -78.11 13.62 -25.41
C ALA A 14 -77.44 12.44 -24.65
N SER A 15 -76.22 12.63 -24.16
CA SER A 15 -76.01 12.99 -22.74
C SER A 15 -74.52 13.13 -22.41
N THR A 16 -74.31 14.05 -21.50
CA THR A 16 -73.15 14.33 -20.66
C THR A 16 -72.35 13.11 -20.22
N ASN A 17 -71.02 13.22 -20.23
CA ASN A 17 -70.27 13.01 -19.00
C ASN A 17 -68.85 13.58 -19.10
N ASP A 18 -68.61 14.61 -18.30
CA ASP A 18 -67.26 14.97 -17.85
C ASP A 18 -66.69 13.78 -17.07
N GLY A 19 -65.51 13.34 -17.48
CA GLY A 19 -64.66 12.47 -16.71
C GLY A 19 -63.22 12.67 -17.17
N PRO A 20 -62.25 12.88 -16.27
CA PRO A 20 -60.86 13.00 -16.67
C PRO A 20 -60.43 11.64 -17.21
N THR A 21 -60.34 11.52 -18.53
CA THR A 21 -59.79 10.34 -19.18
C THR A 21 -58.32 10.27 -18.80
N LYS A 22 -58.02 9.27 -17.95
CA LYS A 22 -56.70 8.78 -17.56
C LYS A 22 -55.67 9.03 -18.66
N LEU A 23 -54.98 10.17 -18.62
CA LEU A 23 -53.69 10.35 -19.27
C LEU A 23 -52.81 9.23 -18.72
N ALA A 24 -52.59 8.26 -19.59
CA ALA A 24 -52.27 6.91 -19.20
C ALA A 24 -50.94 6.90 -18.42
N ARG A 25 -50.92 6.18 -17.30
CA ARG A 25 -49.72 5.77 -16.55
C ARG A 25 -48.59 5.18 -17.43
N ARG A 26 -48.88 4.87 -18.69
CA ARG A 26 -47.94 4.43 -19.73
C ARG A 26 -47.06 5.55 -20.29
N ALA A 27 -47.50 6.80 -20.30
CA ALA A 27 -46.68 7.93 -20.74
C ALA A 27 -45.56 8.26 -19.74
N PHE A 28 -45.80 8.06 -18.43
CA PHE A 28 -44.80 8.27 -17.38
C PHE A 28 -43.68 7.22 -17.39
N LEU A 29 -43.98 5.99 -17.81
CA LEU A 29 -42.97 4.93 -17.94
C LEU A 29 -42.08 5.09 -19.17
N ALA A 30 -42.55 5.76 -20.23
CA ALA A 30 -41.76 6.00 -21.43
C ALA A 30 -40.71 7.13 -21.25
N THR A 31 -41.03 8.17 -20.46
CA THR A 31 -40.07 9.22 -20.07
C THR A 31 -39.11 8.75 -18.97
N ALA A 32 -39.52 7.84 -18.08
CA ALA A 32 -38.63 7.25 -17.08
C ALA A 32 -37.58 6.32 -17.72
N ALA A 33 -37.94 5.58 -18.79
CA ALA A 33 -37.01 4.68 -19.47
C ALA A 33 -35.95 5.42 -20.30
N THR A 34 -36.27 6.58 -20.87
CA THR A 34 -35.31 7.41 -21.62
C THR A 34 -34.40 8.24 -20.70
N ALA A 35 -34.90 8.69 -19.55
CA ALA A 35 -34.05 9.29 -18.51
C ALA A 35 -33.10 8.25 -17.85
N ALA A 36 -33.53 7.00 -17.70
CA ALA A 36 -32.68 5.91 -17.21
C ALA A 36 -31.62 5.45 -18.24
N ALA A 37 -31.91 5.56 -19.54
CA ALA A 37 -30.96 5.21 -20.60
C ALA A 37 -29.97 6.34 -20.96
N ALA A 38 -30.29 7.60 -20.64
CA ALA A 38 -29.33 8.71 -20.77
C ALA A 38 -28.42 8.87 -19.54
N ALA A 39 -28.76 8.24 -18.40
CA ALA A 39 -27.91 8.21 -17.21
C ALA A 39 -26.85 7.08 -17.25
N SER A 40 -26.92 6.15 -18.20
CA SER A 40 -25.98 5.03 -18.32
C SER A 40 -24.74 5.32 -19.17
N THR A 41 -24.59 6.54 -19.70
CA THR A 41 -23.38 6.99 -20.40
C THR A 41 -22.51 7.97 -19.60
N LEU A 42 -22.84 8.22 -18.33
CA LEU A 42 -21.84 8.65 -17.34
C LEU A 42 -21.16 7.40 -16.76
N GLY A 43 -20.52 6.67 -17.67
CA GLY A 43 -19.66 5.56 -17.33
C GLY A 43 -18.43 6.08 -16.59
N GLN A 44 -18.27 5.59 -15.36
CA GLN A 44 -16.97 5.32 -14.74
C GLN A 44 -16.08 6.52 -14.41
N ASP A 45 -16.55 7.41 -13.51
CA ASP A 45 -15.64 8.10 -12.58
C ASP A 45 -15.80 7.58 -11.14
N ALA A 46 -16.02 6.27 -11.01
CA ALA A 46 -15.70 5.54 -9.79
C ALA A 46 -14.18 5.33 -9.68
N ALA A 47 -13.42 6.42 -9.78
CA ALA A 47 -11.99 6.49 -9.50
C ALA A 47 -11.69 6.66 -8.00
N ALA A 48 -12.71 6.54 -7.14
CA ALA A 48 -12.57 6.52 -5.69
C ALA A 48 -12.98 5.14 -5.17
N THR A 49 -12.09 4.50 -4.39
CA THR A 49 -12.25 3.21 -3.67
C THR A 49 -11.99 1.89 -4.41
N ARG A 50 -10.88 1.80 -5.16
CA ARG A 50 -10.05 0.58 -5.13
C ARG A 50 -8.74 0.95 -4.42
N PRO A 51 -8.23 0.17 -3.45
CA PRO A 51 -6.85 0.38 -3.01
C PRO A 51 -5.99 0.20 -4.25
N PHE A 52 -5.25 1.24 -4.64
CA PHE A 52 -4.28 1.20 -5.72
C PHE A 52 -3.22 0.15 -5.35
N ARG A 53 -3.48 -1.12 -5.63
CA ARG A 53 -2.46 -2.15 -5.50
C ARG A 53 -1.56 -2.00 -6.73
N ARG A 54 -0.49 -1.23 -6.57
CA ARG A 54 0.56 -1.07 -7.57
C ARG A 54 0.98 -2.45 -8.09
N SER A 55 1.00 -2.58 -9.41
CA SER A 55 1.60 -3.75 -10.06
C SER A 55 3.09 -3.51 -10.23
N TYR A 56 3.88 -4.52 -9.90
CA TYR A 56 5.35 -4.52 -10.03
C TYR A 56 5.81 -5.72 -10.87
N GLY A 57 4.90 -6.33 -11.63
CA GLY A 57 5.23 -7.43 -12.55
C GLY A 57 5.91 -6.93 -13.82
N PRO A 58 6.44 -7.84 -14.66
CA PRO A 58 7.07 -7.47 -15.94
C PRO A 58 6.16 -6.65 -16.86
N ASP A 59 4.86 -6.93 -16.81
CA ASP A 59 3.83 -6.24 -17.61
C ASP A 59 3.16 -5.08 -16.84
N ALA A 60 3.78 -4.62 -15.75
CA ALA A 60 3.27 -3.46 -15.02
C ALA A 60 3.28 -2.21 -15.91
N PRO A 61 2.27 -1.34 -15.81
CA PRO A 61 2.28 -0.07 -16.53
C PRO A 61 3.50 0.76 -16.12
N PRO A 62 4.09 1.56 -17.03
CA PRO A 62 5.18 2.45 -16.67
C PRO A 62 4.80 3.38 -15.53
N VAL A 63 5.73 3.60 -14.59
CA VAL A 63 5.55 4.57 -13.51
C VAL A 63 5.49 5.97 -14.10
N ARG A 64 4.45 6.74 -13.74
CA ARG A 64 4.30 8.13 -14.15
C ARG A 64 4.85 9.06 -13.08
N TYR A 65 5.41 10.18 -13.53
CA TYR A 65 5.86 11.27 -12.68
C TYR A 65 4.84 12.42 -12.65
N PRO A 66 4.69 13.14 -11.53
CA PRO A 66 5.27 12.81 -10.22
C PRO A 66 4.65 11.54 -9.65
N GLU A 67 5.42 10.84 -8.81
CA GLU A 67 5.00 9.59 -8.17
C GLU A 67 3.62 9.77 -7.49
N PRO A 68 2.55 9.14 -8.02
CA PRO A 68 1.18 9.34 -7.54
C PRO A 68 0.96 8.82 -6.11
N ASP A 69 1.75 7.82 -5.68
CA ASP A 69 1.60 7.21 -4.35
C ASP A 69 2.35 7.99 -3.25
N VAL A 70 3.14 9.01 -3.60
CA VAL A 70 3.78 9.93 -2.64
C VAL A 70 2.94 11.20 -2.53
N VAL A 71 2.06 11.25 -1.54
CA VAL A 71 1.18 12.38 -1.27
C VAL A 71 1.73 13.29 -0.18
N VAL A 72 1.61 14.61 -0.36
CA VAL A 72 2.01 15.61 0.64
C VAL A 72 0.79 15.95 1.49
N LEU A 73 0.80 15.54 2.76
CA LEU A 73 -0.28 15.87 3.71
C LEU A 73 -0.04 17.19 4.43
N ASP A 74 1.22 17.50 4.73
CA ASP A 74 1.64 18.73 5.40
C ASP A 74 2.51 19.57 4.46
N PRO A 75 2.22 20.89 4.27
CA PRO A 75 3.01 21.76 3.40
C PRO A 75 4.51 21.77 3.71
N ARG A 76 4.92 21.52 4.97
CA ARG A 76 6.32 21.43 5.38
C ARG A 76 7.06 20.27 4.71
N PHE A 77 6.34 19.23 4.26
CA PHE A 77 6.94 18.10 3.56
C PHE A 77 7.16 18.37 2.07
N LYS A 78 6.48 19.37 1.49
CA LYS A 78 6.53 19.68 0.05
C LYS A 78 7.96 19.80 -0.53
N PRO A 79 8.94 20.42 0.16
CA PRO A 79 10.31 20.51 -0.36
C PRO A 79 11.04 19.16 -0.50
N TYR A 80 10.60 18.12 0.21
CA TYR A 80 11.23 16.80 0.19
C TYR A 80 10.62 15.84 -0.84
N LYS A 81 9.48 16.20 -1.46
CA LYS A 81 8.91 15.39 -2.55
C LYS A 81 9.71 15.61 -3.83
N LEU A 82 10.49 14.60 -4.21
CA LEU A 82 11.18 14.56 -5.50
C LEU A 82 10.20 14.23 -6.62
N GLY A 83 9.98 15.17 -7.54
CA GLY A 83 9.01 15.03 -8.62
C GLY A 83 9.36 13.94 -9.66
N ASN A 84 10.62 13.54 -9.73
CA ASN A 84 11.16 12.59 -10.71
C ASN A 84 11.66 11.28 -10.05
N SER A 85 11.21 10.96 -8.83
CA SER A 85 11.61 9.73 -8.12
C SER A 85 10.45 8.75 -8.02
N PRO A 86 10.57 7.50 -8.51
CA PRO A 86 9.53 6.48 -8.38
C PRO A 86 9.68 5.68 -7.08
N ILE A 87 8.61 5.03 -6.62
CA ILE A 87 8.72 3.90 -5.68
C ILE A 87 9.10 2.64 -6.45
N LEU A 88 10.22 2.03 -6.08
CA LEU A 88 10.74 0.79 -6.66
C LEU A 88 10.54 -0.40 -5.72
N ARG A 89 10.27 -1.57 -6.29
CA ARG A 89 10.33 -2.85 -5.56
C ARG A 89 11.64 -3.54 -5.84
N LEU A 90 12.59 -3.42 -4.91
CA LEU A 90 13.93 -4.01 -5.05
C LEU A 90 13.92 -5.54 -4.96
N TYR A 91 13.04 -6.11 -4.13
CA TYR A 91 12.95 -7.55 -3.94
C TYR A 91 11.52 -7.99 -3.62
N HIS A 92 11.17 -9.18 -4.10
CA HIS A 92 9.97 -9.91 -3.71
C HIS A 92 10.18 -11.40 -3.97
N SER A 93 9.75 -12.22 -3.02
CA SER A 93 9.74 -13.67 -3.14
C SER A 93 8.48 -14.21 -2.45
N LYS A 94 7.90 -15.28 -3.00
CA LYS A 94 6.78 -15.98 -2.36
C LYS A 94 7.23 -16.74 -1.10
N GLN A 95 8.52 -17.01 -0.99
CA GLN A 95 9.13 -17.69 0.13
C GLN A 95 9.50 -16.73 1.27
N MET A 96 9.60 -15.42 1.00
CA MET A 96 9.90 -14.43 2.04
C MET A 96 8.68 -14.24 2.94
N LEU A 97 8.87 -14.42 4.24
CA LEU A 97 7.75 -14.42 5.19
C LEU A 97 7.57 -13.06 5.84
N TRP A 98 8.64 -12.44 6.35
CA TRP A 98 8.53 -11.13 7.00
C TRP A 98 9.84 -10.33 6.91
N ALA A 99 9.87 -9.35 6.02
CA ALA A 99 10.98 -8.42 5.86
C ALA A 99 10.96 -7.34 6.95
N GLU A 100 12.03 -7.22 7.72
CA GLU A 100 12.20 -6.23 8.80
C GLU A 100 13.65 -5.76 8.93
N GLY A 101 13.86 -4.73 9.75
CA GLY A 101 15.20 -4.26 10.13
C GLY A 101 16.12 -3.89 8.96
N PRO A 102 15.67 -3.07 7.99
CA PRO A 102 16.53 -2.62 6.90
C PRO A 102 17.67 -1.74 7.41
N ALA A 103 18.90 -2.02 6.99
CA ALA A 103 20.09 -1.25 7.36
C ALA A 103 20.99 -1.04 6.14
N TRP A 104 21.38 0.21 5.90
CA TRP A 104 22.30 0.58 4.83
C TRP A 104 23.75 0.58 5.31
N ASN A 105 24.64 -0.12 4.60
CA ASN A 105 26.07 0.01 4.80
C ASN A 105 26.67 0.92 3.72
N GLY A 106 27.15 2.10 4.12
CA GLY A 106 27.69 3.10 3.18
C GLY A 106 29.03 2.71 2.55
N VAL A 107 29.86 1.91 3.23
CA VAL A 107 31.17 1.50 2.71
C VAL A 107 31.01 0.37 1.70
N GLY A 108 30.20 -0.64 2.04
CA GLY A 108 29.92 -1.78 1.19
C GLY A 108 28.83 -1.54 0.15
N ARG A 109 28.15 -0.39 0.19
CA ARG A 109 27.08 0.03 -0.75
C ARG A 109 25.96 -1.00 -0.89
N TYR A 110 25.37 -1.35 0.24
CA TYR A 110 24.33 -2.37 0.27
C TYR A 110 23.24 -2.12 1.32
N LEU A 111 22.03 -2.56 0.99
CA LEU A 111 20.90 -2.62 1.92
C LEU A 111 20.77 -4.05 2.45
N LEU A 112 20.88 -4.22 3.75
CA LEU A 112 20.63 -5.47 4.46
C LEU A 112 19.24 -5.44 5.08
N TRP A 113 18.55 -6.58 5.17
CA TRP A 113 17.34 -6.74 5.98
C TRP A 113 17.20 -8.18 6.47
N SER A 114 16.32 -8.40 7.44
CA SER A 114 16.00 -9.72 7.97
C SER A 114 14.73 -10.27 7.34
N ASP A 115 14.70 -11.58 7.09
CA ASP A 115 13.47 -12.36 6.94
C ASP A 115 13.29 -13.20 8.21
N ILE A 116 12.60 -12.63 9.20
CA ILE A 116 12.64 -13.10 10.60
C ILE A 116 12.30 -14.59 10.72
N PRO A 117 11.18 -15.09 10.17
CA PRO A 117 10.76 -16.48 10.41
C PRO A 117 11.63 -17.49 9.65
N ASN A 118 12.19 -17.10 8.50
CA ASN A 118 13.12 -17.95 7.74
C ASN A 118 14.54 -17.97 8.33
N ASN A 119 14.80 -17.22 9.40
CA ASN A 119 16.09 -17.16 10.08
C ASN A 119 17.24 -16.77 9.13
N VAL A 120 16.98 -15.87 8.19
CA VAL A 120 17.96 -15.42 7.20
C VAL A 120 18.02 -13.88 7.16
N GLN A 121 19.20 -13.34 6.93
CA GLN A 121 19.37 -11.97 6.46
C GLN A 121 19.71 -11.97 4.99
N LEU A 122 19.10 -11.05 4.25
CA LEU A 122 19.33 -10.81 2.84
C LEU A 122 20.04 -9.48 2.63
N ARG A 123 20.66 -9.32 1.46
CA ARG A 123 21.32 -8.08 1.08
C ARG A 123 21.06 -7.78 -0.39
N TRP A 124 20.70 -6.53 -0.67
CA TRP A 124 20.65 -5.92 -2.00
C TRP A 124 21.93 -5.10 -2.23
N LEU A 125 22.63 -5.32 -3.34
CA LEU A 125 23.80 -4.52 -3.73
C LEU A 125 23.39 -3.39 -4.66
N GLU A 126 23.94 -2.21 -4.42
CA GLU A 126 23.65 -1.02 -5.22
C GLU A 126 24.24 -1.11 -6.63
N ASP A 127 25.42 -1.72 -6.77
CA ASP A 127 26.20 -1.69 -8.01
C ASP A 127 25.52 -2.44 -9.17
N ASP A 128 24.87 -3.57 -8.89
CA ASP A 128 24.25 -4.43 -9.90
C ASP A 128 22.77 -4.76 -9.62
N GLY A 129 22.25 -4.31 -8.48
CA GLY A 129 20.88 -4.56 -8.05
C GLY A 129 20.62 -6.00 -7.59
N HIS A 130 21.65 -6.83 -7.43
CA HIS A 130 21.47 -8.24 -7.07
C HIS A 130 20.93 -8.37 -5.64
N VAL A 131 20.21 -9.46 -5.34
CA VAL A 131 19.87 -9.83 -3.96
C VAL A 131 20.49 -11.17 -3.62
N SER A 132 21.25 -11.23 -2.53
CA SER A 132 21.92 -12.43 -2.05
C SER A 132 21.60 -12.71 -0.58
N VAL A 133 21.81 -13.95 -0.14
CA VAL A 133 21.86 -14.26 1.29
C VAL A 133 23.08 -13.57 1.90
N PHE A 134 22.86 -12.85 2.98
CA PHE A 134 23.92 -12.22 3.77
C PHE A 134 24.34 -13.09 4.95
N ARG A 135 23.35 -13.69 5.65
CA ARG A 135 23.61 -14.55 6.80
C ARG A 135 22.53 -15.60 6.99
N ASN A 136 22.94 -16.85 7.17
CA ASN A 136 22.06 -17.99 7.46
C ASN A 136 22.85 -19.05 8.27
N PRO A 137 22.46 -19.38 9.52
CA PRO A 137 21.35 -18.80 10.29
C PRO A 137 21.67 -17.38 10.81
N SER A 138 20.63 -16.58 11.03
CA SER A 138 20.74 -15.18 11.52
C SER A 138 20.38 -14.99 13.00
N GLY A 139 19.89 -16.03 13.67
CA GLY A 139 19.36 -15.95 15.04
C GLY A 139 17.94 -15.36 15.10
N ASN A 140 17.15 -15.57 14.04
CA ASN A 140 15.86 -14.91 13.81
C ASN A 140 15.99 -13.41 14.07
N SER A 141 16.99 -12.81 13.41
CA SER A 141 17.25 -11.38 13.59
C SER A 141 16.07 -10.55 13.13
N ASN A 142 15.84 -9.43 13.79
CA ASN A 142 14.86 -8.43 13.41
C ASN A 142 15.61 -7.17 12.96
N GLY A 143 15.68 -6.15 13.81
CA GLY A 143 16.40 -4.90 13.58
C GLY A 143 17.88 -5.09 13.34
N ASN A 144 18.42 -4.25 12.46
CA ASN A 144 19.84 -4.17 12.16
C ASN A 144 20.24 -2.71 12.08
N THR A 145 21.50 -2.44 12.40
CA THR A 145 22.14 -1.15 12.15
C THR A 145 23.64 -1.36 11.95
N PHE A 146 24.35 -0.30 11.57
CA PHE A 146 25.80 -0.30 11.51
C PHE A 146 26.34 0.74 12.48
N ASP A 147 27.39 0.39 13.21
CA ASP A 147 28.11 1.40 13.99
C ASP A 147 28.94 2.33 13.09
N PHE A 148 29.53 3.36 13.69
CA PHE A 148 30.37 4.34 12.98
C PHE A 148 31.69 3.76 12.43
N GLN A 149 31.97 2.49 12.68
CA GLN A 149 33.09 1.75 12.09
C GLN A 149 32.60 0.85 10.94
N GLY A 150 31.30 0.73 10.71
CA GLY A 150 30.70 -0.11 9.68
C GLY A 150 30.51 -1.57 10.09
N ARG A 151 30.61 -1.89 11.39
CA ARG A 151 30.28 -3.22 11.92
C ARG A 151 28.78 -3.33 12.13
N GLN A 152 28.21 -4.48 11.79
CA GLN A 152 26.78 -4.70 11.95
C GLN A 152 26.44 -4.96 13.42
N ILE A 153 25.42 -4.27 13.90
CA ILE A 153 24.70 -4.61 15.14
C ILE A 153 23.35 -5.22 14.73
N SER A 154 22.95 -6.29 15.42
CA SER A 154 21.73 -7.04 15.09
C SER A 154 20.98 -7.46 16.35
N CYS A 155 19.67 -7.30 16.31
CA CYS A 155 18.72 -7.70 17.33
C CYS A 155 18.23 -9.12 17.02
N GLN A 156 18.58 -10.11 17.85
CA GLN A 156 18.25 -11.53 17.64
C GLN A 156 17.12 -11.98 18.57
N HIS A 157 15.98 -12.36 17.99
CA HIS A 157 14.85 -12.88 18.76
C HIS A 157 15.12 -14.28 19.32
N LEU A 158 15.75 -15.17 18.54
CA LEU A 158 15.95 -16.58 18.94
C LEU A 158 16.85 -16.70 20.17
N THR A 159 17.96 -15.96 20.16
CA THR A 159 18.97 -16.01 21.23
C THR A 159 18.69 -14.99 22.33
N ARG A 160 17.77 -14.04 22.09
CA ARG A 160 17.39 -12.94 22.99
C ARG A 160 18.59 -12.03 23.28
N LYS A 161 19.30 -11.63 22.22
CA LYS A 161 20.56 -10.89 22.30
C LYS A 161 20.60 -9.72 21.34
N VAL A 162 21.34 -8.69 21.74
CA VAL A 162 21.92 -7.71 20.82
C VAL A 162 23.36 -8.14 20.59
N VAL A 163 23.74 -8.32 19.32
CA VAL A 163 25.09 -8.76 18.93
C VAL A 163 25.74 -7.78 17.98
N ARG A 164 27.06 -7.75 17.98
CA ARG A 164 27.88 -7.07 16.96
C ARG A 164 28.75 -8.09 16.24
N TYR A 165 28.75 -8.03 14.91
CA TYR A 165 29.63 -8.84 14.09
C TYR A 165 30.95 -8.10 13.87
N GLU A 166 32.06 -8.69 14.30
CA GLU A 166 33.39 -8.11 14.18
C GLU A 166 34.03 -8.46 12.82
N TYR A 167 35.08 -7.73 12.44
CA TYR A 167 35.73 -7.92 11.13
C TYR A 167 36.45 -9.25 10.97
N ASP A 168 36.90 -9.85 12.07
CA ASP A 168 37.55 -11.16 12.10
C ASP A 168 36.54 -12.32 12.01
N GLY A 169 35.25 -12.00 11.88
CA GLY A 169 34.16 -12.97 11.82
C GLY A 169 33.64 -13.41 13.20
N THR A 170 34.24 -12.93 14.30
CA THR A 170 33.71 -13.20 15.64
C THR A 170 32.42 -12.41 15.90
N VAL A 171 31.67 -12.87 16.90
CA VAL A 171 30.41 -12.24 17.32
C VAL A 171 30.56 -11.80 18.76
N THR A 172 30.47 -10.49 18.99
CA THR A 172 30.43 -9.90 20.32
C THR A 172 28.98 -9.83 20.79
N GLU A 173 28.69 -10.44 21.94
CA GLU A 173 27.43 -10.21 22.65
C GLU A 173 27.50 -8.85 23.34
N LEU A 174 26.62 -7.92 22.93
CA LEU A 174 26.56 -6.58 23.51
C LEU A 174 25.60 -6.56 24.71
N ALA A 175 24.49 -7.29 24.62
CA ALA A 175 23.53 -7.43 25.69
C ALA A 175 22.73 -8.73 25.53
N SER A 176 22.51 -9.44 26.64
CA SER A 176 21.61 -10.61 26.71
C SER A 176 20.75 -10.64 27.97
N GLN A 177 21.08 -9.82 28.98
CA GLN A 177 20.41 -9.79 30.27
C GLN A 177 20.36 -8.38 30.86
N PHE A 178 19.35 -8.13 31.70
CA PHE A 178 19.24 -6.95 32.53
C PHE A 178 18.67 -7.33 33.91
N GLY A 179 19.30 -6.88 34.99
CA GLY A 179 18.87 -7.20 36.36
C GLY A 179 18.82 -8.71 36.66
N GLY A 180 19.72 -9.51 36.07
CA GLY A 180 19.78 -10.97 36.23
C GLY A 180 18.71 -11.75 35.47
N LYS A 181 17.95 -11.10 34.58
CA LYS A 181 16.94 -11.74 33.72
C LYS A 181 17.34 -11.62 32.25
N SER A 182 17.05 -12.63 31.45
CA SER A 182 17.20 -12.55 30.00
C SER A 182 16.35 -11.41 29.42
N LEU A 183 16.88 -10.74 28.39
CA LEU A 183 16.11 -9.83 27.55
C LEU A 183 14.89 -10.55 26.97
N ASN A 184 13.83 -9.83 26.60
CA ASN A 184 12.62 -10.41 26.01
C ASN A 184 12.86 -10.90 24.58
N ALA A 185 12.97 -9.96 23.66
CA ALA A 185 13.16 -10.14 22.22
C ALA A 185 13.61 -8.78 21.66
N PRO A 186 14.91 -8.45 21.72
CA PRO A 186 15.43 -7.21 21.18
C PRO A 186 14.91 -7.01 19.76
N ASN A 187 14.32 -5.86 19.46
CA ASN A 187 13.51 -5.69 18.25
C ASN A 187 14.18 -4.78 17.23
N ASP A 188 14.55 -3.56 17.63
CA ASP A 188 15.28 -2.62 16.77
C ASP A 188 16.36 -1.86 17.54
N ALA A 189 17.38 -1.36 16.85
CA ALA A 189 18.53 -0.69 17.45
C ALA A 189 19.09 0.45 16.60
N ILE A 190 19.64 1.46 17.27
CA ILE A 190 20.35 2.58 16.64
C ILE A 190 21.64 2.90 17.42
N VAL A 191 22.65 3.37 16.70
CA VAL A 191 23.92 3.81 17.28
C VAL A 191 23.94 5.33 17.36
N HIS A 192 24.14 5.87 18.56
CA HIS A 192 24.30 7.29 18.79
C HIS A 192 25.74 7.73 18.43
N PRO A 193 25.97 8.97 17.95
CA PRO A 193 27.31 9.45 17.57
C PRO A 193 28.41 9.37 18.64
N ASN A 194 28.06 9.25 19.92
CA ASN A 194 29.03 9.05 21.00
C ASN A 194 29.46 7.57 21.18
N GLY A 195 28.85 6.64 20.44
CA GLY A 195 29.09 5.20 20.54
C GLY A 195 28.05 4.40 21.33
N ASP A 196 27.09 5.07 21.99
CA ASP A 196 26.01 4.37 22.70
C ASP A 196 25.11 3.62 21.71
N ILE A 197 24.59 2.47 22.14
CA ILE A 197 23.65 1.66 21.36
C ILE A 197 22.33 1.64 22.11
N TRP A 198 21.28 2.14 21.47
CA TRP A 198 19.92 2.14 22.03
C TRP A 198 19.11 1.11 21.29
N PHE A 199 18.38 0.27 22.02
CA PHE A 199 17.53 -0.76 21.44
C PHE A 199 16.23 -0.92 22.23
N THR A 200 15.23 -1.50 21.58
CA THR A 200 13.93 -1.82 22.18
C THR A 200 13.86 -3.31 22.52
N ASP A 201 13.24 -3.65 23.66
CA ASP A 201 13.11 -5.04 24.13
C ASP A 201 11.65 -5.42 24.47
N PRO A 202 10.76 -5.48 23.47
CA PRO A 202 9.35 -5.78 23.68
C PRO A 202 9.11 -7.21 24.17
N GLY A 203 7.98 -7.43 24.85
CA GLY A 203 7.51 -8.76 25.25
C GLY A 203 6.97 -9.63 24.10
N TYR A 204 7.03 -9.16 22.85
CA TYR A 204 6.63 -9.89 21.65
C TYR A 204 7.84 -10.11 20.73
N GLY A 205 7.76 -11.08 19.82
CA GLY A 205 8.86 -11.43 18.92
C GLY A 205 9.63 -12.67 19.35
N GLY A 206 9.43 -13.15 20.59
CA GLY A 206 9.83 -14.50 20.97
C GLY A 206 9.07 -15.53 20.12
N LEU A 207 9.82 -16.45 19.50
CA LEU A 207 9.31 -17.61 18.76
C LEU A 207 9.03 -18.77 19.70
#